data_AF-A0A803J476-F1
#
_entry.id   AF-A0A803J476-F1
#
_cell.length_a   1.000
_cell.length_b   1.000
_cell.length_c   1.000
_cell.angle_alpha   90.00
_cell.angle_beta   90.00
_cell.angle_gamma   90.00
#
_symmetry.space_group_name_H-M   'P 1'
#
loop_
_entity.id
_entity.type
_entity.pdbx_description
1 polymer ?
#
loop_
_entity_poly.entity_id
_entity_poly.type
_entity_poly.pdbx_seq_one_letter_code
_entity_poly.pdbx_strand_id
1 'polypeptide(L)'
;MAAVLPTILYECDGQAPAPSKDFYHLLVTRTEVIMRYWKISLRSEFRDARPGEVKESHQDFVDDPTLQDPCPVSSVPETDCSTGSSKHRIAIIFSQNTLQYVLNLCKGNYDYLERLSEPLLLYIMTFLDLEDIALLSQVSHTFQKLCNSDRLWEHIVESSCDKVTAEMRALAQDIGWKQLFYTNKLQLQLQLRRRRERDGEGDAVTLSCHYPPTSLPKKPAEHYGKLESTEIN
;
A
#
# COMPACT_ATOMS: atom_id res chain seq x y z
N MET A 1 -13.27 -9.91 11.63
CA MET A 1 -12.43 -9.14 10.68
C MET A 1 -11.01 -9.71 10.50
N ALA A 2 -10.75 -10.95 10.96
CA ALA A 2 -9.42 -11.59 10.93
C ALA A 2 -9.01 -12.24 9.59
N ALA A 3 -9.88 -12.21 8.57
CA ALA A 3 -9.70 -12.94 7.31
C ALA A 3 -8.82 -12.21 6.28
N VAL A 4 -8.60 -10.90 6.43
CA VAL A 4 -7.84 -10.10 5.45
C VAL A 4 -6.35 -10.07 5.76
N LEU A 5 -5.96 -10.22 7.04
CA LEU A 5 -4.56 -10.07 7.43
C LEU A 5 -3.76 -11.35 7.15
N PRO A 6 -2.66 -11.26 6.39
CA PRO A 6 -1.75 -12.38 6.21
C PRO A 6 -1.07 -12.77 7.53
N THR A 7 -0.47 -13.96 7.57
CA THR A 7 0.28 -14.44 8.74
C THR A 7 1.47 -13.55 9.06
N ILE A 8 2.17 -13.08 8.02
CA ILE A 8 3.31 -12.17 8.10
C ILE A 8 2.80 -10.77 7.78
N LEU A 9 2.91 -9.86 8.73
CA LEU A 9 2.48 -8.47 8.59
C LEU A 9 3.58 -7.58 8.04
N TYR A 10 4.82 -7.84 8.44
CA TYR A 10 5.99 -7.07 8.02
C TYR A 10 7.25 -7.94 8.11
N GLU A 11 8.17 -7.74 7.18
CA GLU A 11 9.43 -8.47 7.11
C GLU A 11 10.50 -7.58 6.49
N CYS A 12 11.69 -7.53 7.10
CA CYS A 12 12.86 -6.89 6.51
C CYS A 12 14.16 -7.46 7.07
N ASP A 13 15.24 -7.24 6.33
CA ASP A 13 16.59 -7.61 6.70
C ASP A 13 17.53 -6.40 6.76
N GLY A 14 18.59 -6.53 7.55
CA GLY A 14 19.48 -5.41 7.83
C GLY A 14 20.78 -5.85 8.48
N GLN A 15 21.84 -5.08 8.25
CA GLN A 15 23.13 -5.29 8.90
C GLN A 15 23.33 -4.24 9.99
N ALA A 16 23.73 -4.68 11.18
CA ALA A 16 24.03 -3.76 12.25
C ALA A 16 25.25 -2.88 11.91
N PRO A 17 25.28 -1.63 12.41
CA PRO A 17 26.42 -0.75 12.18
C PRO A 17 27.69 -1.30 12.82
N ALA A 18 28.84 -0.73 12.43
CA ALA A 18 30.11 -1.00 13.08
C ALA A 18 29.99 -0.73 14.60
N PRO A 19 30.63 -1.54 15.45
CA PRO A 19 31.63 -2.55 15.10
C PRO A 19 31.06 -3.96 14.81
N SER A 20 29.80 -4.25 15.16
CA SER A 20 29.28 -5.62 15.13
C SER A 20 29.19 -6.19 13.72
N LYS A 21 28.57 -5.45 12.77
CA LYS A 21 28.29 -5.92 11.40
C LYS A 21 27.50 -7.24 11.33
N ASP A 22 26.85 -7.63 12.42
CA ASP A 22 25.98 -8.80 12.48
C ASP A 22 24.76 -8.60 11.58
N PHE A 23 24.25 -9.69 11.01
CA PHE A 23 23.07 -9.65 10.15
C PHE A 23 21.80 -9.94 10.94
N TYR A 24 20.72 -9.24 10.61
CA TYR A 24 19.45 -9.28 11.31
C TYR A 24 18.30 -9.46 10.33
N HIS A 25 17.30 -10.21 10.78
CA HIS A 25 16.04 -10.39 10.08
C HIS A 25 14.91 -10.13 11.08
N LEU A 26 14.11 -9.12 10.77
CA LEU A 26 12.97 -8.68 11.55
C LEU A 26 11.70 -9.21 10.87
N LEU A 27 10.89 -9.92 11.64
CA LEU A 27 9.64 -10.51 11.19
C LEU A 27 8.53 -10.18 12.19
N VAL A 28 7.47 -9.54 11.72
CA VAL A 28 6.28 -9.25 12.53
C VAL A 28 5.14 -10.11 12.03
N THR A 29 4.62 -10.94 12.91
CA THR A 29 3.45 -11.79 12.65
C THR A 29 2.20 -11.13 13.24
N ARG A 30 1.07 -11.83 13.22
CA ARG A 30 -0.16 -11.35 13.83
C ARG A 30 -0.11 -11.26 15.36
N THR A 31 0.82 -11.96 15.99
CA THR A 31 0.86 -12.13 17.47
C THR A 31 2.22 -11.83 18.07
N GLU A 32 3.29 -11.94 17.28
CA GLU A 32 4.67 -11.91 17.76
C GLU A 32 5.55 -11.02 16.88
N VAL A 33 6.50 -10.34 17.54
CA VAL A 33 7.68 -9.74 16.91
C VAL A 33 8.83 -10.73 17.07
N ILE A 34 9.45 -11.10 15.95
CA ILE A 34 10.52 -12.09 15.87
C ILE A 34 11.76 -11.42 15.29
N MET A 35 12.88 -11.49 16.01
CA MET A 35 14.17 -10.98 15.58
C MET A 35 15.16 -12.13 15.50
N ARG A 36 15.58 -12.46 14.29
CA ARG A 36 16.67 -13.43 14.04
C ARG A 36 17.97 -12.69 13.80
N TYR A 37 19.07 -13.30 14.21
CA TYR A 37 20.38 -12.71 14.02
C TYR A 37 21.46 -13.74 13.75
N TRP A 38 22.44 -13.34 12.95
CA TRP A 38 23.61 -14.12 12.57
C TRP A 38 24.85 -13.34 12.95
N LYS A 39 25.69 -13.96 13.77
CA LYS A 39 26.93 -13.34 14.22
C LYS A 39 27.98 -13.39 13.10
N ILE A 40 28.44 -12.24 12.62
CA ILE A 40 29.40 -12.13 11.54
C ILE A 40 30.74 -11.65 12.13
N SER A 41 31.62 -12.60 12.44
CA SER A 41 32.91 -12.28 13.05
C SER A 41 34.05 -13.12 12.48
N LEU A 42 35.22 -12.49 12.35
CA LEU A 42 36.48 -13.18 12.01
C LEU A 42 37.14 -13.82 13.24
N ARG A 43 36.64 -13.53 14.45
CA ARG A 43 37.20 -14.05 15.69
C ARG A 43 36.90 -15.54 15.83
N SER A 44 37.91 -16.32 16.20
CA SER A 44 37.79 -17.77 16.36
C SER A 44 36.73 -18.19 17.36
N GLU A 45 36.52 -17.39 18.43
CA GLU A 45 35.51 -17.60 19.46
C GLU A 45 34.06 -17.62 18.93
N PHE A 46 33.81 -17.04 17.75
CA PHE A 46 32.49 -17.00 17.12
C PHE A 46 32.42 -17.83 15.83
N ARG A 47 33.42 -18.66 15.54
CA ARG A 47 33.46 -19.49 14.32
C ARG A 47 32.29 -20.47 14.23
N ASP A 48 31.85 -20.98 15.38
CA ASP A 48 30.73 -21.94 15.48
C ASP A 48 29.45 -21.27 16.02
N ALA A 49 29.38 -19.93 16.00
CA ALA A 49 28.20 -19.21 16.46
C ALA A 49 27.01 -19.54 15.56
N ARG A 50 25.96 -20.10 16.17
CA ARG A 50 24.72 -20.42 15.48
C ARG A 50 23.83 -19.18 15.39
N PRO A 51 22.93 -19.13 14.39
CA PRO A 51 21.90 -18.11 14.35
C PRO A 51 21.06 -18.13 15.62
N GLY A 52 20.75 -16.96 16.16
CA GLY A 52 19.86 -16.79 17.30
C GLY A 52 18.51 -16.23 16.88
N GLU A 53 17.52 -16.39 17.76
CA GLU A 53 16.17 -15.88 17.57
C GLU A 53 15.63 -15.36 18.91
N VAL A 54 15.03 -14.18 18.88
CA VAL A 54 14.28 -13.59 19.99
C VAL A 54 12.84 -13.43 19.51
N LYS A 55 11.87 -13.89 20.32
CA LYS A 55 10.43 -13.72 20.07
C LYS A 55 9.79 -13.03 21.25
N GLU A 56 8.93 -12.06 20.94
CA GLU A 56 8.19 -11.30 21.93
C GLU A 56 6.74 -11.22 21.48
N SER A 57 5.80 -11.34 22.42
CA SER A 57 4.41 -11.05 22.10
C SER A 57 4.24 -9.56 21.80
N HIS A 58 3.19 -9.18 21.07
CA HIS A 58 2.91 -7.75 20.84
C HIS A 58 2.75 -6.96 22.15
N GLN A 59 2.20 -7.57 23.20
CA GLN A 59 2.00 -6.90 24.49
C GLN A 59 3.36 -6.65 25.17
N ASP A 60 4.19 -7.69 25.28
CA ASP A 60 5.53 -7.57 25.87
C ASP A 60 6.39 -6.58 25.09
N PHE A 61 6.31 -6.66 23.75
CA PHE A 61 6.99 -5.71 22.89
C PHE A 61 6.46 -4.29 23.10
N VAL A 62 5.17 -4.04 23.27
CA VAL A 62 4.68 -2.67 23.51
C VAL A 62 5.08 -2.15 24.89
N ASP A 63 5.00 -2.99 25.92
CA ASP A 63 5.20 -2.61 27.32
C ASP A 63 6.66 -2.41 27.72
N ASP A 64 7.62 -2.89 26.92
CA ASP A 64 9.06 -2.72 27.20
C ASP A 64 9.43 -1.22 27.37
N PRO A 65 9.81 -0.78 28.59
CA PRO A 65 10.01 0.64 28.93
C PRO A 65 11.30 1.25 28.37
N THR A 66 12.18 0.43 27.80
CA THR A 66 13.57 0.77 27.42
C THR A 66 13.75 1.78 26.27
N LEU A 67 12.67 2.38 25.75
CA LEU A 67 12.76 3.52 24.83
C LEU A 67 12.77 4.90 25.52
N GLN A 68 12.42 5.00 26.81
CA GLN A 68 12.29 6.30 27.48
C GLN A 68 13.55 6.78 28.20
N ASP A 69 14.51 5.89 28.45
CA ASP A 69 15.80 6.27 29.04
C ASP A 69 16.85 6.44 27.94
N PRO A 70 17.21 7.68 27.55
CA PRO A 70 18.44 7.90 26.81
C PRO A 70 19.59 7.43 27.70
N CYS A 71 20.13 6.24 27.40
CA CYS A 71 21.29 5.68 28.08
C CYS A 71 22.39 6.77 28.12
N PRO A 72 22.83 7.25 29.30
CA PRO A 72 23.86 8.27 29.38
C PRO A 72 25.15 7.71 28.78
N VAL A 73 25.57 8.29 27.66
CA VAL A 73 26.83 7.98 26.99
C VAL A 73 27.97 8.52 27.84
N SER A 74 28.29 7.90 28.97
CA SER A 74 29.53 8.25 29.69
C SER A 74 30.09 7.23 30.67
N SER A 75 29.41 6.14 31.04
CA SER A 75 30.01 5.21 32.02
C SER A 75 29.36 3.83 32.04
N VAL A 76 29.71 2.97 31.09
CA VAL A 76 29.50 1.52 31.26
C VAL A 76 30.75 0.79 30.76
N PRO A 77 31.36 -0.09 31.58
CA PRO A 77 32.49 -0.91 31.14
C PRO A 77 32.01 -1.93 30.10
N GLU A 78 32.87 -2.21 29.13
CA GLU A 78 32.69 -3.20 28.05
C GLU A 78 32.35 -4.59 28.62
N THR A 79 31.06 -4.83 28.87
CA THR A 79 30.51 -6.14 29.19
C THR A 79 29.18 -6.25 28.46
N ASP A 80 29.22 -6.99 27.36
CA ASP A 80 28.12 -7.60 26.61
C ASP A 80 26.87 -6.76 26.38
N CYS A 81 26.86 -6.03 25.25
CA CYS A 81 25.68 -5.36 24.68
C CYS A 81 24.57 -6.31 24.20
N SER A 82 24.55 -7.56 24.66
CA SER A 82 23.51 -8.56 24.38
C SER A 82 22.17 -8.27 25.07
N THR A 83 22.11 -7.28 25.96
CA THR A 83 20.89 -6.87 26.69
C THR A 83 20.36 -5.51 26.19
N GLY A 84 20.55 -5.21 24.90
CA GLY A 84 19.85 -4.10 24.27
C GLY A 84 18.43 -4.54 23.92
N SER A 85 17.41 -3.80 24.37
CA SER A 85 16.01 -4.06 24.01
C SER A 85 15.82 -4.22 22.50
N SER A 86 14.92 -5.13 22.11
CA SER A 86 14.52 -5.33 20.72
C SER A 86 14.14 -4.00 20.04
N LYS A 87 13.47 -3.07 20.75
CA LYS A 87 13.10 -1.77 20.21
C LYS A 87 14.30 -0.93 19.82
N HIS A 88 15.31 -0.88 20.70
CA HIS A 88 16.54 -0.15 20.45
C HIS A 88 17.29 -0.72 19.24
N ARG A 89 17.37 -2.05 19.14
CA ARG A 89 17.98 -2.73 18.00
C ARG A 89 17.23 -2.43 16.70
N ILE A 90 15.90 -2.45 16.71
CA ILE A 90 15.10 -2.11 15.53
C ILE A 90 15.36 -0.67 15.09
N ALA A 91 15.37 0.28 16.03
CA ALA A 91 15.63 1.70 15.73
C ALA A 91 17.01 1.93 15.08
N ILE A 92 18.05 1.27 15.60
CA ILE A 92 19.41 1.43 15.10
C ILE A 92 19.63 0.72 13.77
N ILE A 93 19.12 -0.51 13.62
CA ILE A 93 19.42 -1.36 12.45
C ILE A 93 18.50 -1.03 11.28
N PHE A 94 17.21 -0.85 11.55
CA PHE A 94 16.17 -0.71 10.51
C PHE A 94 15.57 0.69 10.44
N SER A 95 16.07 1.65 11.23
CA SER A 95 15.58 3.01 11.42
C SER A 95 14.43 3.19 12.41
N GLN A 96 14.30 4.44 12.88
CA GLN A 96 13.21 4.86 13.76
C GLN A 96 11.82 4.71 13.10
N ASN A 97 11.73 4.89 11.78
CA ASN A 97 10.46 4.77 11.06
C ASN A 97 9.95 3.32 11.09
N THR A 98 10.85 2.36 10.92
CA THR A 98 10.51 0.93 11.02
C THR A 98 10.05 0.58 12.43
N LEU A 99 10.73 1.06 13.46
CA LEU A 99 10.28 0.86 14.85
C LEU A 99 8.86 1.40 15.08
N GLN A 100 8.57 2.62 14.61
CA GLN A 100 7.22 3.20 14.74
C GLN A 100 6.18 2.39 13.98
N TYR A 101 6.50 1.92 12.77
CA TYR A 101 5.60 1.06 12.00
C TYR A 101 5.32 -0.27 12.74
N VAL A 102 6.35 -0.95 13.25
CA VAL A 102 6.20 -2.19 14.02
C VAL A 102 5.38 -1.96 15.30
N LEU A 103 5.59 -0.86 16.01
CA LEU A 103 4.79 -0.48 17.18
C LEU A 103 3.32 -0.26 16.83
N ASN A 104 3.03 0.37 15.69
CA ASN A 104 1.66 0.54 15.21
C ASN A 104 1.00 -0.82 14.91
N LEU A 105 1.72 -1.73 14.25
CA LEU A 105 1.24 -3.10 14.02
C LEU A 105 0.96 -3.84 15.33
N CYS A 106 1.83 -3.69 16.33
CA CYS A 106 1.65 -4.33 17.65
C CYS A 106 0.43 -3.78 18.40
N LYS A 107 0.12 -2.49 18.22
CA LYS A 107 -1.07 -1.82 18.79
C LYS A 107 -2.37 -2.09 18.04
N GLY A 108 -2.33 -2.86 16.96
CA GLY A 108 -3.50 -3.16 16.14
C GLY A 108 -3.83 -2.12 15.06
N ASN A 109 -2.94 -1.15 14.82
CA ASN A 109 -3.09 -0.14 13.78
C ASN A 109 -2.54 -0.69 12.46
N TYR A 110 -3.39 -1.38 11.71
CA TYR A 110 -3.04 -1.99 10.42
C TYR A 110 -3.46 -1.14 9.23
N ASP A 111 -2.64 -1.18 8.20
CA ASP A 111 -2.84 -0.72 6.83
C ASP A 111 -3.79 -1.66 6.05
N TYR A 112 -5.03 -1.81 6.53
CA TYR A 112 -6.01 -2.74 5.95
C TYR A 112 -6.25 -2.52 4.46
N LEU A 113 -6.30 -1.25 4.02
CA LEU A 113 -6.58 -0.92 2.62
C LEU A 113 -5.50 -1.48 1.69
N GLU A 114 -4.21 -1.28 2.00
CA GLU A 114 -3.10 -1.77 1.17
C GLU A 114 -2.98 -3.30 1.16
N ARG A 115 -3.62 -3.98 2.11
CA ARG A 115 -3.63 -5.45 2.22
C ARG A 115 -4.82 -6.12 1.53
N LEU A 116 -5.78 -5.35 1.05
CA LEU A 116 -6.89 -5.90 0.26
C LEU A 116 -6.38 -6.44 -1.07
N SER A 117 -7.06 -7.46 -1.60
CA SER A 117 -6.77 -7.96 -2.92
C SER A 117 -7.04 -6.89 -3.99
N GLU A 118 -6.24 -6.90 -5.07
CA GLU A 118 -6.38 -5.97 -6.18
C GLU A 118 -7.83 -5.86 -6.71
N PRO A 119 -8.60 -6.95 -6.90
CA PRO A 119 -9.99 -6.86 -7.34
C PRO A 119 -10.90 -6.07 -6.39
N LEU A 120 -10.71 -6.22 -5.08
CA LEU A 120 -11.47 -5.47 -4.07
C LEU A 120 -11.07 -4.00 -4.05
N LEU A 121 -9.78 -3.71 -4.20
CA LEU A 121 -9.29 -2.34 -4.33
C LEU A 121 -9.87 -1.64 -5.55
N LEU A 122 -9.83 -2.30 -6.71
CA LEU A 122 -10.43 -1.78 -7.94
C LEU A 122 -11.93 -1.54 -7.77
N TYR A 123 -12.66 -2.47 -7.14
CA TYR A 123 -14.07 -2.30 -6.82
C TYR A 123 -14.33 -1.06 -5.96
N ILE A 124 -13.57 -0.86 -4.87
CA ILE A 124 -13.68 0.34 -4.02
C ILE A 124 -13.42 1.61 -4.83
N MET A 125 -12.40 1.60 -5.70
CA MET A 125 -12.06 2.75 -6.55
C MET A 125 -13.16 3.13 -7.54
N THR A 126 -14.03 2.19 -7.95
CA THR A 126 -15.17 2.52 -8.84
C THR A 126 -16.19 3.47 -8.21
N PHE A 127 -16.17 3.64 -6.89
CA PHE A 127 -17.04 4.57 -6.17
C PHE A 127 -16.42 5.95 -5.93
N LEU A 128 -15.16 6.16 -6.35
CA LEU A 128 -14.44 7.41 -6.15
C LEU A 128 -14.57 8.32 -7.38
N ASP A 129 -14.62 9.63 -7.12
CA ASP A 129 -14.56 10.63 -8.18
C ASP A 129 -13.14 10.75 -8.74
N LEU A 130 -13.01 11.35 -9.94
CA LEU A 130 -11.70 11.51 -10.59
C LEU A 130 -10.68 12.29 -9.74
N GLU A 131 -11.15 13.25 -8.93
CA GLU A 131 -10.30 14.01 -8.01
C GLU A 131 -9.76 13.12 -6.89
N ASP A 132 -10.63 12.32 -6.28
CA ASP A 132 -10.25 11.37 -5.23
C ASP A 132 -9.32 10.28 -5.76
N ILE A 133 -9.53 9.80 -6.99
CA ILE A 133 -8.61 8.86 -7.66
C ILE A 133 -7.23 9.51 -7.85
N ALA A 134 -7.17 10.79 -8.22
CA ALA A 134 -5.91 11.51 -8.37
C ALA A 134 -5.20 11.71 -7.02
N LEU A 135 -5.93 11.99 -5.94
CA LEU A 135 -5.38 12.09 -4.58
C LEU A 135 -4.89 10.73 -4.09
N LEU A 136 -5.68 9.67 -4.27
CA LEU A 136 -5.33 8.30 -3.87
C LEU A 136 -4.05 7.82 -4.57
N SER A 137 -3.87 8.19 -5.84
CA SER A 137 -2.66 7.84 -6.60
C SER A 137 -1.36 8.41 -6.03
N GLN A 138 -1.45 9.40 -5.14
CA GLN A 138 -0.30 10.05 -4.50
C GLN A 138 0.04 9.44 -3.12
N VAL A 139 -0.81 8.55 -2.59
CA VAL A 139 -0.64 7.99 -1.24
C VAL A 139 0.45 6.92 -1.19
N SER A 140 0.50 6.03 -2.20
CA SER A 140 1.54 5.00 -2.28
C SER A 140 1.78 4.53 -3.71
N HIS A 141 2.92 3.87 -3.96
CA HIS A 141 3.24 3.31 -5.28
C HIS A 141 2.23 2.26 -5.75
N THR A 142 1.65 1.50 -4.82
CA THR A 142 0.62 0.51 -5.13
C THR A 142 -0.63 1.20 -5.66
N PHE A 143 -1.13 2.22 -4.95
CA PHE A 143 -2.27 3.00 -5.42
C PHE A 143 -1.97 3.77 -6.70
N GLN A 144 -0.76 4.30 -6.85
CA GLN A 144 -0.33 4.92 -8.10
C GLN A 144 -0.48 3.96 -9.28
N LYS A 145 -0.05 2.70 -9.15
CA LYS A 145 -0.20 1.70 -10.21
C LYS A 145 -1.67 1.37 -10.47
N LEU A 146 -2.45 1.12 -9.43
CA LEU A 146 -3.87 0.77 -9.54
C LEU A 146 -4.72 1.89 -10.16
N CYS A 147 -4.53 3.13 -9.70
CA CYS A 147 -5.22 4.32 -10.22
C CYS A 147 -4.84 4.64 -11.69
N ASN A 148 -3.75 4.07 -12.20
CA ASN A 148 -3.31 4.19 -13.58
C ASN A 148 -3.60 2.94 -14.43
N SER A 149 -4.26 1.92 -13.87
CA SER A 149 -4.52 0.66 -14.57
C SER A 149 -5.62 0.80 -15.63
N ASP A 150 -5.44 0.15 -16.77
CA ASP A 150 -6.44 0.17 -17.85
C ASP A 150 -7.79 -0.41 -17.41
N ARG A 151 -7.80 -1.41 -16.52
CA ARG A 151 -9.02 -1.98 -15.96
C ARG A 151 -9.88 -0.95 -15.23
N LEU A 152 -9.26 -0.08 -14.44
CA LEU A 152 -9.98 0.97 -13.73
C LEU A 152 -10.54 1.99 -14.73
N TRP A 153 -9.71 2.43 -15.68
CA TRP A 153 -10.11 3.45 -16.65
C TRP A 153 -11.14 2.96 -17.66
N GLU A 154 -11.13 1.67 -18.03
CA GLU A 154 -12.20 1.02 -18.79
C GLU A 154 -13.53 1.17 -18.06
N HIS A 155 -13.58 0.81 -16.77
CA HIS A 155 -14.79 0.92 -15.96
C HIS A 155 -15.26 2.38 -15.81
N ILE A 156 -14.34 3.33 -15.62
CA ILE A 156 -14.67 4.77 -15.55
C ILE A 156 -15.30 5.24 -16.87
N VAL A 157 -14.76 4.82 -18.01
CA VAL A 157 -15.30 5.18 -19.33
C VAL A 157 -16.65 4.52 -19.55
N GLU A 158 -16.80 3.23 -19.25
CA GLU A 158 -18.06 2.49 -19.40
C GLU A 158 -19.19 3.03 -18.52
N SER A 159 -18.86 3.49 -17.30
CA SER A 159 -19.84 4.09 -16.40
C SER A 159 -20.24 5.53 -16.77
N SER A 160 -19.38 6.25 -17.49
CA SER A 160 -19.63 7.65 -17.89
C SER A 160 -20.14 7.81 -19.32
N CYS A 161 -20.00 6.79 -20.19
CA CYS A 161 -20.39 6.83 -21.59
C CYS A 161 -21.57 5.89 -21.89
N ASP A 162 -22.64 6.41 -22.48
CA ASP A 162 -23.83 5.62 -22.83
C ASP A 162 -23.56 4.50 -23.84
N LYS A 163 -22.56 4.68 -24.71
CA LYS A 163 -22.17 3.70 -25.75
C LYS A 163 -20.65 3.66 -25.94
N VAL A 164 -20.05 2.52 -25.61
CA VAL A 164 -18.66 2.21 -25.93
C VAL A 164 -18.62 1.35 -27.21
N THR A 165 -18.16 1.94 -28.32
CA THR A 165 -18.11 1.28 -29.64
C THR A 165 -16.93 0.31 -29.74
N ALA A 166 -17.00 -0.61 -30.71
CA ALA A 166 -15.90 -1.55 -30.99
C ALA A 166 -14.61 -0.83 -31.41
N GLU A 167 -14.73 0.28 -32.15
CA GLU A 167 -13.60 1.13 -32.52
C GLU A 167 -12.96 1.82 -31.31
N MET A 168 -13.76 2.28 -30.34
CA MET A 168 -13.23 2.84 -29.09
C MET A 168 -12.47 1.77 -28.28
N ARG A 169 -12.98 0.53 -28.22
CA ARG A 169 -12.25 -0.57 -27.57
C ARG A 169 -10.95 -0.92 -28.28
N ALA A 170 -10.97 -0.99 -29.62
CA ALA A 170 -9.77 -1.24 -30.41
C ALA A 170 -8.72 -0.14 -30.19
N LEU A 171 -9.14 1.13 -30.23
CA LEU A 171 -8.25 2.25 -29.94
C LEU A 171 -7.72 2.21 -28.50
N ALA A 172 -8.57 1.89 -27.52
CA ALA A 172 -8.13 1.76 -26.13
C ALA A 172 -7.08 0.67 -25.93
N GLN A 173 -7.14 -0.42 -26.69
CA GLN A 173 -6.11 -1.46 -26.66
C GLN A 173 -4.75 -0.95 -27.15
N ASP A 174 -4.75 0.00 -28.09
CA ASP A 174 -3.52 0.56 -28.67
C ASP A 174 -2.90 1.67 -27.80
N ILE A 175 -3.71 2.56 -27.22
CA ILE A 175 -3.23 3.76 -26.50
C ILE A 175 -3.50 3.76 -24.99
N GLY A 176 -4.31 2.82 -24.49
CA GLY A 176 -4.78 2.76 -23.11
C GLY A 176 -6.06 3.56 -22.86
N TRP A 177 -6.90 3.07 -21.94
CA TRP A 177 -8.19 3.67 -21.62
C TRP A 177 -8.05 5.05 -20.98
N LYS A 178 -7.02 5.25 -20.15
CA LYS A 178 -6.72 6.55 -19.56
C LYS A 178 -6.42 7.60 -20.62
N GLN A 179 -5.58 7.27 -21.60
CA GLN A 179 -5.22 8.20 -22.68
C GLN A 179 -6.41 8.45 -23.59
N LEU A 180 -7.21 7.42 -23.90
CA LEU A 180 -8.46 7.58 -24.65
C LEU A 180 -9.42 8.53 -23.93
N PHE A 181 -9.60 8.38 -22.61
CA PHE A 181 -10.45 9.26 -21.82
C PHE A 181 -10.01 10.73 -21.91
N TYR A 182 -8.72 11.02 -21.70
CA TYR A 182 -8.22 12.40 -21.78
C TYR A 182 -8.25 12.96 -23.21
N THR A 183 -7.90 12.16 -24.21
CA THR A 183 -7.94 12.60 -25.62
C THR A 183 -9.37 12.87 -26.08
N ASN A 184 -10.34 12.02 -25.72
CA ASN A 184 -11.74 12.21 -26.07
C ASN A 184 -12.34 13.41 -25.31
N LYS A 185 -12.03 13.61 -24.02
CA LYS A 185 -12.46 14.80 -23.27
C LYS A 185 -11.85 16.09 -23.81
N LEU A 186 -10.58 16.08 -24.20
CA LEU A 186 -9.90 17.20 -24.88
C LEU A 186 -10.48 17.46 -26.28
N GLN A 187 -10.78 16.41 -27.05
CA GLN A 187 -11.43 16.50 -28.35
C GLN A 187 -12.83 17.11 -28.21
N LEU A 188 -13.61 16.69 -27.21
CA LEU A 188 -14.93 17.26 -26.92
C LEU A 188 -14.80 18.73 -26.49
N GLN A 189 -13.84 19.08 -25.64
CA GLN A 189 -13.56 20.47 -25.26
C GLN A 189 -13.13 21.34 -26.45
N LEU A 190 -12.29 20.83 -27.34
CA LEU A 190 -11.90 21.51 -28.58
C LEU A 190 -13.09 21.71 -29.52
N GLN A 191 -13.94 20.70 -29.67
CA GLN A 191 -15.16 20.80 -30.48
C GLN A 191 -16.16 21.80 -29.88
N LEU A 192 -16.35 21.80 -28.57
CA LEU A 192 -17.19 22.78 -27.85
C LEU A 192 -16.62 24.20 -27.94
N ARG A 193 -15.29 24.37 -27.94
CA ARG A 193 -14.63 25.67 -28.18
C ARG A 193 -14.84 26.14 -29.62
N ARG A 194 -14.63 25.28 -30.62
CA ARG A 194 -14.90 25.58 -32.03
C ARG A 194 -16.38 25.83 -32.33
N ARG A 195 -17.29 25.33 -31.48
CA ARG A 195 -18.71 25.68 -31.52
C ARG A 195 -18.96 27.04 -30.88
N ARG A 196 -18.43 27.33 -29.68
CA ARG A 196 -18.50 28.69 -29.08
C ARG A 196 -17.89 29.79 -29.95
N GLU A 197 -16.84 29.49 -30.70
CA GLU A 197 -16.24 30.42 -31.68
C GLU A 197 -17.10 30.56 -32.97
N ARG A 198 -17.99 29.61 -33.27
CA ARG A 198 -18.98 29.68 -34.37
C ARG A 198 -20.32 30.26 -33.94
N ASP A 199 -20.72 30.02 -32.69
CA ASP A 199 -21.96 30.46 -32.06
C ASP A 199 -21.77 31.81 -31.33
N GLY A 200 -20.69 32.54 -31.64
CA GLY A 200 -20.39 33.89 -31.18
C GLY A 200 -21.34 34.98 -31.70
N GLU A 201 -22.59 34.61 -32.00
CA GLU A 201 -23.74 35.49 -32.18
C GLU A 201 -25.02 34.71 -31.83
N GLY A 202 -25.27 34.48 -30.53
CA GLY A 202 -26.57 33.97 -30.05
C GLY A 202 -26.53 33.08 -28.80
N ASP A 203 -26.85 33.70 -27.66
CA ASP A 203 -27.36 33.16 -26.39
C ASP A 203 -26.70 31.95 -25.68
N ALA A 204 -26.27 32.24 -24.45
CA ALA A 204 -25.74 31.28 -23.49
C ALA A 204 -26.81 30.30 -22.99
N VAL A 205 -26.64 29.01 -23.29
CA VAL A 205 -27.29 27.93 -22.54
C VAL A 205 -26.26 27.26 -21.65
N THR A 206 -26.41 27.47 -20.35
CA THR A 206 -25.60 26.87 -19.29
C THR A 206 -25.92 25.38 -19.19
N LEU A 207 -24.99 24.51 -19.62
CA LEU A 207 -25.06 23.09 -19.32
C LEU A 207 -24.65 22.88 -17.86
N SER A 208 -25.65 22.71 -17.00
CA SER A 208 -25.49 22.21 -15.63
C SER A 208 -25.15 20.73 -15.69
N CYS A 209 -24.01 20.36 -15.09
CA CYS A 209 -23.72 18.97 -14.77
C CYS A 209 -24.65 18.55 -13.63
N HIS A 210 -25.61 17.68 -13.91
CA HIS A 210 -26.40 17.03 -12.88
C HIS A 210 -25.55 16.00 -12.12
N TYR A 211 -25.58 16.09 -10.79
CA TYR A 211 -25.04 15.08 -9.88
C TYR A 211 -25.77 13.73 -10.07
N PRO A 212 -25.08 12.58 -9.88
CA PRO A 212 -25.77 11.30 -9.76
C PRO A 212 -26.58 11.25 -8.46
N PRO A 213 -27.74 10.56 -8.43
CA PRO A 213 -28.53 10.40 -7.22
C PRO A 213 -27.76 9.62 -6.16
N THR A 214 -27.83 10.08 -4.91
CA THR A 214 -27.20 9.54 -3.69
C THR A 214 -27.80 8.19 -3.22
N SER A 215 -28.23 7.33 -4.13
CA SER A 215 -28.80 6.03 -3.79
C SER A 215 -27.90 4.88 -4.19
N LEU A 216 -27.42 4.13 -3.18
CA LEU A 216 -26.78 2.83 -3.35
C LEU A 216 -27.59 1.95 -4.32
N PRO A 217 -26.94 1.26 -5.27
CA PRO A 217 -27.62 0.34 -6.16
C PRO A 217 -28.29 -0.78 -5.35
N LYS A 218 -29.61 -0.92 -5.55
CA LYS A 218 -30.40 -2.01 -4.99
C LYS A 218 -30.15 -3.28 -5.82
N LYS A 219 -29.26 -4.15 -5.32
CA LYS A 219 -29.08 -5.60 -5.59
C LYS A 219 -27.74 -6.02 -6.24
N PRO A 220 -27.27 -7.24 -5.92
CA PRO A 220 -25.85 -7.53 -5.75
C PRO A 220 -25.21 -8.27 -6.93
N ALA A 221 -23.89 -8.08 -7.00
CA ALA A 221 -22.84 -8.98 -7.47
C ALA A 221 -23.28 -10.34 -8.06
N GLU A 222 -23.38 -10.42 -9.39
CA GLU A 222 -23.31 -11.70 -10.11
C GLU A 222 -21.99 -11.89 -10.87
N HIS A 223 -21.18 -10.84 -11.03
CA HIS A 223 -19.96 -10.92 -11.85
C HIS A 223 -18.70 -11.42 -11.09
N TYR A 224 -18.67 -11.36 -9.76
CA TYR A 224 -17.47 -11.74 -8.98
C TYR A 224 -17.49 -13.18 -8.43
N GLY A 225 -18.44 -14.02 -8.87
CA GLY A 225 -18.69 -15.36 -8.29
C GLY A 225 -18.08 -16.57 -9.01
N LYS A 226 -17.02 -16.44 -9.82
CA LYS A 226 -16.39 -17.59 -10.50
C LYS A 226 -14.87 -17.48 -10.61
N LEU A 227 -14.18 -17.43 -9.48
CA LEU A 227 -12.75 -17.77 -9.41
C LEU A 227 -12.44 -18.41 -8.06
N GLU A 228 -13.04 -19.57 -7.79
CA GLU A 228 -12.56 -20.51 -6.77
C GLU A 228 -13.32 -21.84 -6.97
N SER A 229 -12.78 -22.72 -7.81
CA SER A 229 -13.01 -24.19 -7.82
C SER A 229 -12.42 -24.81 -9.09
N THR A 230 -11.11 -25.08 -9.06
CA THR A 230 -10.31 -26.07 -9.83
C THR A 230 -8.87 -25.62 -9.58
N GLU A 231 -8.00 -26.27 -8.82
CA GLU A 231 -7.58 -27.66 -8.91
C GLU A 231 -7.05 -28.12 -7.53
N ILE A 232 -7.66 -29.16 -6.96
CA ILE A 232 -6.96 -30.13 -6.10
C ILE A 232 -7.28 -31.49 -6.71
N ASN A 233 -6.28 -32.06 -7.37
CA ASN A 233 -6.04 -33.50 -7.43
C ASN A 233 -4.54 -33.70 -7.63
#